data_AF-A0ABD1FGT5-F1
#
_entry.id   AF-A0ABD1FGT5-F1
#
_cell.length_a   1.000
_cell.length_b   1.000
_cell.length_c   1.000
_cell.angle_alpha   90.00
_cell.angle_beta   90.00
_cell.angle_gamma   90.00
#
_symmetry.space_group_name_H-M   'P 1'
#
loop_
_entity.id
_entity.type
_entity.pdbx_description
1 polymer ?
#
loop_
_entity_poly.entity_id
_entity_poly.type
_entity_poly.pdbx_seq_one_letter_code
_entity_poly.pdbx_strand_id
1 'polypeptide(L)' 'MGKSIRSKREKRLRSIRREMVEPIYDRKDAAKLAIQKAALTAPKLPVKPTRADDDASASFAAMEVETAADDNQISKRKNV' A
#
# COMPACT_ATOMS: atom_id res chain seq x y z
N MET A 1 -18.35 25.82 -13.43
CA MET A 1 -17.56 25.02 -14.40
C MET A 1 -16.17 24.81 -13.82
N GLY A 2 -15.82 23.58 -13.43
CA GLY A 2 -14.53 23.28 -12.81
C GLY A 2 -13.36 23.48 -13.78
N LYS A 3 -12.16 23.72 -13.26
CA LYS A 3 -10.97 23.76 -14.11
C LYS A 3 -10.67 22.34 -14.61
N SER A 4 -10.37 22.22 -15.90
CA SER A 4 -9.94 20.94 -16.46
C SER A 4 -8.61 20.51 -15.84
N ILE A 5 -8.47 19.19 -15.60
CA ILE A 5 -7.21 18.57 -15.21
C ILE A 5 -6.08 18.89 -16.19
N ARG A 6 -6.40 19.08 -17.48
CA ARG A 6 -5.42 19.42 -18.52
C ARG A 6 -5.14 20.92 -18.62
N SER A 7 -5.77 21.76 -17.81
CA SER A 7 -5.55 23.21 -17.85
C SER A 7 -4.11 23.58 -17.50
N LYS A 8 -3.55 24.52 -18.25
CA LYS A 8 -2.14 24.96 -18.11
C LYS A 8 -1.85 25.47 -16.69
N ARG A 9 -2.76 26.26 -16.13
CA ARG A 9 -2.63 26.82 -14.78
C ARG A 9 -2.55 25.72 -13.72
N GLU A 10 -3.45 24.74 -13.76
CA GLU A 10 -3.47 23.69 -12.75
C GLU A 10 -2.28 22.74 -12.88
N LYS A 11 -1.83 22.45 -14.12
CA LYS A 11 -0.58 21.70 -14.34
C LYS A 11 0.62 22.40 -13.73
N ARG A 12 0.77 23.72 -13.94
CA ARG A 12 1.87 24.51 -13.35
C ARG A 12 1.82 24.53 -11.82
N LEU A 13 0.64 24.69 -11.23
CA LEU A 13 0.51 24.64 -9.77
C LEU A 13 0.88 23.26 -9.22
N ARG A 14 0.53 22.18 -9.93
CA ARG A 14 0.95 20.83 -9.53
C ARG A 14 2.45 20.61 -9.65
N SER A 15 3.12 21.12 -10.69
CA SER A 15 4.58 20.97 -10.80
C SER A 15 5.29 21.73 -9.69
N ILE A 16 4.91 22.99 -9.41
CA ILE A 16 5.49 23.78 -8.30
C ILE A 16 5.27 23.08 -6.96
N ARG A 17 4.05 22.56 -6.70
CA ARG A 17 3.79 21.78 -5.48
C ARG A 17 4.62 20.49 -5.43
N ARG A 18 4.90 19.85 -6.58
CA ARG A 18 5.80 18.69 -6.62
C ARG A 18 7.23 19.14 -6.33
N GLU A 19 7.79 20.11 -7.04
CA GLU A 19 9.16 20.60 -6.81
C GLU A 19 9.39 21.07 -5.36
N MET A 20 8.39 21.71 -4.74
CA MET A 20 8.46 22.14 -3.33
C MET A 20 8.31 21.00 -2.32
N VAL A 21 7.56 19.95 -2.64
CA VAL A 21 7.16 18.91 -1.67
C VAL A 21 7.76 17.52 -1.98
N GLU A 22 8.31 17.30 -3.17
CA GLU A 22 9.12 16.14 -3.59
C GLU A 22 10.25 15.87 -2.59
N PRO A 23 11.02 16.88 -2.12
CA PRO A 23 12.05 16.64 -1.11
C PRO A 23 11.52 16.03 0.19
N ILE A 24 10.24 16.20 0.48
CA ILE A 24 9.57 15.69 1.68
C ILE A 24 8.96 14.30 1.43
N TYR A 25 8.37 14.07 0.26
CA TYR A 25 7.76 12.77 -0.09
C TYR A 25 8.80 11.70 -0.42
N ASP A 26 9.86 12.05 -1.14
CA ASP A 26 10.93 11.10 -1.49
C ASP A 26 11.60 10.53 -0.24
N ARG A 27 11.81 11.35 0.79
CA ARG A 27 12.40 10.90 2.06
C ARG A 27 11.49 9.94 2.82
N LYS A 28 10.18 10.21 2.82
CA LYS A 28 9.20 9.34 3.51
C LYS A 28 9.07 8.00 2.80
N ASP A 29 8.99 8.02 1.48
CA ASP A 29 8.84 6.81 0.69
C ASP A 29 10.14 6.00 0.65
N ALA A 30 11.31 6.66 0.59
CA ALA A 30 12.60 6.00 0.79
C ALA A 30 12.71 5.34 2.17
N ALA A 31 12.26 6.01 3.23
CA ALA A 31 12.27 5.44 4.59
C ALA A 31 11.36 4.21 4.71
N LYS A 32 10.15 4.24 4.15
CA LYS A 32 9.24 3.08 4.12
C LYS A 32 9.88 1.90 3.38
N LEU A 33 10.46 2.15 2.21
CA LEU A 33 11.14 1.12 1.42
C LEU A 33 12.37 0.56 2.14
N ALA A 34 13.12 1.39 2.87
CA ALA A 34 14.27 0.95 3.67
C ALA A 34 13.84 0.06 4.83
N ILE A 35 12.76 0.40 5.55
CA ILE A 35 12.21 -0.42 6.64
C ILE A 35 11.74 -1.77 6.11
N GLN A 36 11.03 -1.80 4.98
CA GLN A 36 10.59 -3.05 4.35
C GLN A 36 11.77 -3.93 3.96
N LYS A 37 12.80 -3.35 3.33
CA LYS A 37 14.03 -4.08 3.00
C LYS A 37 14.71 -4.62 4.25
N ALA A 38 14.85 -3.82 5.30
CA ALA A 38 15.46 -4.23 6.56
C ALA A 38 14.68 -5.39 7.23
N ALA A 39 13.34 -5.31 7.24
CA ALA A 39 12.48 -6.35 7.80
C ALA A 39 12.59 -7.68 7.03
N LEU A 40 12.70 -7.63 5.70
CA LEU A 40 12.91 -8.83 4.87
C LEU A 40 14.29 -9.45 5.10
N THR A 41 15.32 -8.62 5.30
CA THR A 41 16.69 -9.10 5.57
C THR A 41 16.90 -9.53 7.02
N ALA A 42 15.99 -9.18 7.93
CA ALA A 42 16.16 -9.47 9.34
C ALA A 42 16.12 -10.98 9.59
N PRO A 43 17.04 -11.52 10.41
CA PRO A 43 17.01 -12.92 10.79
C PRO A 43 15.73 -13.21 11.59
N LYS A 44 15.09 -14.35 11.31
CA LYS A 44 13.86 -14.77 11.97
C LYS A 44 14.11 -14.87 13.47
N LEU A 45 13.43 -14.03 14.25
CA LEU A 45 13.53 -14.04 15.70
C LEU A 45 12.76 -15.25 16.27
N PRO A 46 13.29 -15.93 17.28
CA PRO A 46 12.58 -17.03 17.93
C PRO A 46 11.30 -16.49 18.57
N VAL A 47 10.16 -17.04 18.14
CA VAL A 47 8.85 -16.73 18.71
C VAL A 47 8.82 -17.30 20.13
N LYS A 48 8.56 -16.46 21.13
CA LYS A 48 8.29 -16.95 22.49
C LYS A 48 7.09 -17.89 22.42
N PRO A 49 7.18 -19.13 22.92
CA PRO A 49 6.00 -19.99 22.97
C PRO A 49 4.94 -19.27 23.80
N THR A 50 3.81 -18.96 23.16
CA THR A 50 2.57 -18.70 23.88
C THR A 50 2.31 -19.93 24.73
N ARG A 51 2.04 -19.71 26.03
CA ARG A 51 1.96 -20.76 27.05
C ARG A 51 1.34 -22.04 26.48
N ALA A 52 2.14 -23.10 26.51
CA ALA A 52 1.76 -24.45 26.14
C ALA A 52 0.52 -24.85 26.92
N ASP A 53 -0.53 -25.22 26.20
CA ASP A 53 -1.41 -26.36 26.46
C ASP A 53 -2.35 -26.41 25.24
N ASP A 54 -1.88 -27.08 24.18
CA ASP A 54 -2.67 -27.90 23.25
C ASP A 54 -1.82 -28.20 22.00
N ASP A 55 -1.31 -29.43 21.99
CA ASP A 55 -0.69 -30.12 20.87
C ASP A 55 -1.57 -30.08 19.62
N ALA A 56 -1.01 -29.55 18.52
CA ALA A 56 -0.82 -30.26 17.25
C ALA A 56 -0.97 -29.31 16.05
N SER A 57 0.13 -29.17 15.31
CA SER A 57 0.18 -28.71 13.92
C SER A 57 -0.44 -27.34 13.62
N ALA A 58 0.21 -26.27 14.07
CA ALA A 58 0.11 -24.99 13.37
C ALA A 58 0.81 -25.15 12.01
N SER A 59 0.06 -25.58 11.01
CA SER A 59 0.46 -25.56 9.61
C SER A 59 0.88 -24.13 9.24
N PHE A 60 2.17 -23.95 9.01
CA PHE A 60 2.78 -22.72 8.48
C PHE A 60 2.38 -22.42 7.01
N ALA A 61 1.43 -23.17 6.46
CA ALA A 61 0.99 -23.08 5.08
C ALA A 61 -0.32 -22.29 5.00
N ALA A 62 -0.27 -21.22 4.20
CA ALA A 62 -1.41 -20.42 3.75
C ALA A 62 -2.05 -19.50 4.81
N MET A 63 -1.37 -18.41 5.15
CA MET A 63 -2.09 -17.14 5.32
C MET A 63 -2.41 -16.67 3.89
N GLU A 64 -3.55 -17.11 3.34
CA GLU A 64 -4.06 -16.56 2.08
C GLU A 64 -4.25 -15.05 2.25
N VAL A 65 -3.53 -14.29 1.43
CA VAL A 65 -3.80 -12.88 1.21
C VAL A 65 -5.02 -12.83 0.30
N GLU A 66 -6.19 -12.58 0.87
CA GLU A 66 -7.35 -12.17 0.07
C GLU A 66 -6.98 -10.84 -0.62
N THR A 67 -6.62 -10.91 -1.89
CA THR A 67 -6.70 -9.74 -2.77
C THR A 67 -8.19 -9.49 -2.98
N ALA A 68 -8.75 -8.52 -2.26
CA ALA A 68 -10.05 -7.96 -2.61
C ALA A 68 -9.93 -7.38 -4.03
N ALA A 69 -10.37 -8.15 -5.02
CA ALA A 69 -10.68 -7.63 -6.33
C ALA A 69 -11.92 -6.75 -6.13
N ASP A 70 -11.76 -5.45 -6.36
CA ASP A 70 -12.87 -4.50 -6.38
C ASP A 70 -13.95 -4.98 -7.37
N ASP A 71 -15.05 -5.51 -6.83
CA ASP A 71 -16.30 -5.75 -7.53
C ASP A 71 -16.93 -4.43 -7.94
N ASN A 72 -16.42 -3.84 -9.03
CA ASN A 72 -17.07 -2.71 -9.69
C ASN A 72 -18.18 -3.22 -10.62
N GLN A 73 -19.22 -3.81 -10.03
CA GLN A 73 -20.48 -4.19 -10.69
C GLN A 73 -21.63 -3.24 -10.34
N ILE A 74 -21.43 -1.92 -10.39
CA ILE A 74 -22.53 -0.96 -10.30
C ILE A 74 -22.29 0.14 -11.34
N SER A 75 -22.78 -0.07 -12.58
CA SER A 75 -23.39 0.97 -13.45
C SER A 75 -23.42 0.64 -14.95
N LYS A 76 -23.78 -0.59 -15.37
CA LYS A 76 -24.26 -0.83 -16.75
C LYS A 76 -25.54 -1.69 -16.78
N ARG A 77 -26.53 -1.31 -15.97
CA ARG A 77 -27.94 -1.58 -16.25
C ARG A 77 -28.61 -0.25 -16.56
N LYS A 78 -28.53 0.19 -17.82
CA LYS A 78 -29.41 1.21 -18.41
C LYS A 78 -29.46 0.99 -19.92
N ASN A 79 -30.56 0.34 -20.32
CA ASN A 79 -31.34 0.50 -21.55
C ASN A 79 -30.61 0.70 -22.88
N VAL A 80 -30.63 -0.33 -23.73
CA VAL A 80 -31.31 -0.30 -25.05
C VAL A 80 -31.91 -1.69 -25.28
#